data_AF-A0A2U3LIQ5-F1
#
_entry.id   AF-A0A2U3LIQ5-F1
#
_cell.length_a   1.000
_cell.length_b   1.000
_cell.length_c   1.000
_cell.angle_alpha   90.00
_cell.angle_beta   90.00
_cell.angle_gamma   90.00
#
_symmetry.space_group_name_H-M   'P 1'
#
loop_
_entity.id
_entity.type
_entity.pdbx_description
1 polymer ?
#
loop_
_entity_poly.entity_id
_entity_poly.type
_entity_poly.pdbx_seq_one_letter_code
_entity_poly.pdbx_strand_id
1 'polypeptide(L)'
;MRYGIQDEKYQHDAESIQRLVEGQNLEIRKFLVKYESVIEGQRQWIQERRQAILTSGLPELERVVSLTTIDDLWSDHLAAVAELRSGVQWYSWSGRDPLHEYLTRIDAAYRELENGLDAEIAARLEEAQAKGVAPTERGATWTYLTTDRPFGEWSERILRGLVRKVRRKDLWG
;
A
#
# COMPACT_ATOMS: atom_id res chain seq x y z
N MET A 1 19.37 -16.19 4.21
CA MET A 1 20.20 -15.03 4.57
C MET A 1 21.58 -15.23 3.98
N ARG A 2 21.94 -14.43 2.99
CA ARG A 2 23.24 -14.49 2.30
C ARG A 2 24.01 -13.24 2.77
N TYR A 3 25.25 -13.41 3.23
CA TYR A 3 26.22 -12.40 3.70
C TYR A 3 26.22 -12.02 5.20
N GLY A 4 27.05 -12.71 5.99
CA GLY A 4 28.36 -12.17 6.40
C GLY A 4 28.44 -11.06 7.45
N ILE A 5 27.36 -10.65 8.12
CA ILE A 5 27.48 -9.63 9.20
C ILE A 5 28.24 -10.20 10.43
N GLN A 6 28.38 -11.51 10.51
CA GLN A 6 29.15 -12.20 11.55
C GLN A 6 30.60 -12.53 11.15
N ASP A 7 31.02 -12.17 9.93
CA ASP A 7 32.39 -12.45 9.48
C ASP A 7 33.38 -11.56 10.23
N GLU A 8 34.35 -12.17 10.92
CA GLU A 8 35.31 -11.52 11.82
C GLU A 8 36.10 -10.39 11.11
N LYS A 9 36.26 -10.51 9.79
CA LYS A 9 36.86 -9.53 8.87
C LYS A 9 36.22 -8.14 8.90
N TYR A 10 34.91 -8.04 9.16
CA TYR A 10 34.17 -6.78 9.08
C TYR A 10 33.89 -6.15 10.46
N GLN A 11 34.27 -6.81 11.55
CA GLN A 11 33.97 -6.33 12.91
C GLN A 11 34.66 -5.01 13.28
N HIS A 12 35.68 -4.58 12.53
CA HIS A 12 36.49 -3.40 12.85
C HIS A 12 36.38 -2.25 11.82
N ASP A 13 35.56 -2.39 10.79
CA ASP A 13 35.37 -1.35 9.76
C ASP A 13 33.90 -0.95 9.67
N ALA A 14 33.52 -0.03 10.57
CA ALA A 14 32.17 0.51 10.64
C ALA A 14 31.73 1.16 9.32
N GLU A 15 32.68 1.71 8.54
CA GLU A 15 32.38 2.39 7.29
C GLU A 15 31.96 1.40 6.20
N SER A 16 32.63 0.25 6.08
CA SER A 16 32.19 -0.77 5.11
C SER A 16 30.86 -1.41 5.47
N ILE A 17 30.58 -1.65 6.75
CA ILE A 17 29.26 -2.11 7.22
C ILE A 17 28.20 -1.07 6.87
N GLN A 18 28.46 0.21 7.13
CA GLN A 18 27.54 1.29 6.81
C GLN A 18 27.25 1.36 5.32
N ARG A 19 28.27 1.37 4.46
CA ARG A 19 28.10 1.38 3.00
C ARG A 19 27.30 0.18 2.49
N LEU A 20 27.50 -0.99 3.08
CA LEU A 20 26.72 -2.20 2.75
C LEU A 20 25.24 -2.03 3.10
N VAL A 21 24.93 -1.56 4.32
CA VAL A 21 23.55 -1.35 4.80
C VAL A 21 22.86 -0.27 3.99
N GLU A 22 23.54 0.84 3.70
CA GLU A 22 23.03 1.90 2.84
C GLU A 22 22.73 1.39 1.43
N GLY A 23 23.63 0.58 0.86
CA GLY A 23 23.40 -0.08 -0.43
C GLY A 23 22.16 -0.96 -0.44
N GLN A 24 21.98 -1.80 0.59
CA GLN A 24 20.78 -2.66 0.72
C GLN A 24 19.50 -1.82 0.86
N ASN A 25 19.52 -0.78 1.70
CA ASN A 25 18.38 0.11 1.88
C ASN A 25 18.00 0.83 0.58
N LEU A 26 18.99 1.27 -0.19
CA LEU A 26 18.76 1.92 -1.49
C LEU A 26 18.11 0.94 -2.48
N GLU A 27 18.60 -0.29 -2.57
CA GLU A 27 18.04 -1.31 -3.47
C GLU A 27 16.60 -1.67 -3.09
N ILE A 28 16.29 -1.80 -1.79
CA ILE A 28 14.92 -2.02 -1.32
C ILE A 28 14.01 -0.87 -1.77
N ARG A 29 14.43 0.38 -1.59
CA ARG A 29 13.64 1.55 -2.00
C ARG A 29 13.39 1.58 -3.51
N LYS A 30 14.44 1.36 -4.32
CA LYS A 30 14.30 1.27 -5.78
C LYS A 30 13.32 0.18 -6.18
N PHE A 31 13.37 -0.97 -5.50
CA PHE A 31 12.44 -2.06 -5.76
C PHE A 31 10.99 -1.63 -5.45
N LEU A 32 10.72 -1.08 -4.26
CA LEU A 32 9.38 -0.61 -3.86
C LEU A 32 8.79 0.41 -4.85
N VAL A 33 9.60 1.39 -5.28
CA VAL A 33 9.18 2.41 -6.25
C VAL A 33 8.65 1.79 -7.56
N LYS A 34 9.25 0.68 -8.03
CA LYS A 34 8.78 0.01 -9.25
C LYS A 34 7.38 -0.60 -9.10
N TYR A 35 7.02 -1.07 -7.90
CA TYR A 35 5.67 -1.60 -7.63
C TYR A 35 4.64 -0.49 -7.46
N GLU A 36 5.07 0.65 -6.92
CA GLU A 36 4.21 1.80 -6.62
C GLU A 36 3.95 2.67 -7.86
N SER A 37 4.90 2.81 -8.77
CA SER A 37 4.79 3.76 -9.89
C SER A 37 3.58 3.50 -10.79
N VAL A 38 3.23 2.23 -11.02
CA VAL A 38 2.06 1.87 -11.83
C VAL A 38 0.76 2.21 -11.10
N ILE A 39 0.68 1.88 -9.80
CA ILE A 39 -0.49 2.20 -8.99
C ILE A 39 -0.70 3.69 -8.86
N GLU A 40 0.38 4.46 -8.77
CA GLU A 40 0.30 5.91 -8.72
C GLU A 40 -0.27 6.49 -10.03
N GLY A 41 0.14 5.97 -11.19
CA GLY A 41 -0.46 6.35 -12.47
C GLY A 41 -1.97 6.02 -12.55
N GLN A 42 -2.35 4.81 -12.13
CA GLN A 42 -3.76 4.39 -12.06
C GLN A 42 -4.58 5.27 -11.12
N ARG A 43 -4.01 5.62 -9.96
CA ARG A 43 -4.62 6.52 -8.98
C ARG A 43 -4.86 7.90 -9.58
N GLN A 44 -3.91 8.46 -10.31
CA GLN A 44 -4.06 9.76 -10.97
C GLN A 44 -5.24 9.76 -11.93
N TRP A 45 -5.34 8.75 -12.79
CA TRP A 45 -6.48 8.61 -13.71
C TRP A 45 -7.83 8.54 -12.98
N ILE A 46 -7.92 7.75 -11.89
CA ILE A 46 -9.14 7.65 -11.08
C ILE A 46 -9.50 9.01 -10.47
N GLN A 47 -8.51 9.76 -9.98
CA GLN A 47 -8.73 11.09 -9.42
C GLN A 47 -9.21 12.09 -10.46
N GLU A 48 -8.66 12.05 -11.67
CA GLU A 48 -9.12 12.88 -12.78
C GLU A 48 -10.58 12.56 -13.15
N ARG A 49 -10.94 11.28 -13.25
CA ARG A 49 -12.32 10.83 -13.50
C ARG A 49 -13.29 11.31 -12.42
N ARG A 50 -12.91 11.17 -11.14
CA ARG A 50 -13.70 11.68 -10.00
C ARG A 50 -13.87 13.18 -10.04
N GLN A 51 -12.79 13.91 -10.33
CA GLN A 51 -12.82 15.37 -10.39
C GLN A 51 -13.75 15.86 -11.51
N ALA A 52 -13.73 15.19 -12.67
CA ALA A 52 -14.63 15.49 -13.78
C ALA A 52 -16.11 15.31 -13.38
N ILE A 53 -16.45 14.28 -12.61
CA ILE A 53 -17.81 14.05 -12.10
C ILE A 53 -18.18 15.08 -11.03
N LEU A 54 -17.25 15.44 -10.14
CA LEU A 54 -17.49 16.43 -9.09
C LEU A 54 -17.82 17.81 -9.68
N THR A 55 -17.08 18.23 -10.70
CA THR A 55 -17.28 19.54 -11.36
C THR A 55 -18.35 19.50 -12.45
N SER A 56 -18.88 18.32 -12.76
CA SER A 56 -19.95 18.19 -13.75
C SER A 56 -21.27 18.83 -13.27
N GLY A 57 -22.11 19.20 -14.23
CA GLY A 57 -23.50 19.59 -14.00
C GLY A 57 -24.46 18.42 -13.83
N LEU A 58 -23.98 17.21 -13.52
CA LEU A 58 -24.82 16.01 -13.43
C LEU A 58 -25.87 16.13 -12.31
N PRO A 59 -27.05 15.50 -12.46
CA PRO A 59 -28.00 15.35 -11.37
C PRO A 59 -27.34 14.76 -10.11
N GLU A 60 -27.82 15.17 -8.93
CA GLU A 60 -27.24 14.73 -7.65
C GLU A 60 -27.19 13.20 -7.53
N LEU A 61 -28.28 12.53 -7.91
CA LEU A 61 -28.39 11.07 -7.93
C LEU A 61 -27.26 10.42 -8.75
N GLU A 62 -27.09 10.86 -9.99
CA GLU A 62 -26.09 10.31 -10.91
C GLU A 62 -24.66 10.57 -10.40
N ARG A 63 -24.42 11.77 -9.87
CA ARG A 63 -23.13 12.13 -9.28
C ARG A 63 -22.80 11.24 -8.08
N VAL A 64 -23.74 11.06 -7.16
CA VAL A 64 -23.55 10.23 -5.96
C VAL A 64 -23.28 8.79 -6.36
N VAL A 65 -24.13 8.21 -7.21
CA VAL A 65 -23.97 6.81 -7.68
C VAL A 65 -22.63 6.63 -8.39
N SER A 66 -22.24 7.55 -9.26
CA SER A 66 -20.97 7.44 -9.99
C SER A 66 -19.76 7.49 -9.04
N LEU A 67 -19.75 8.44 -8.10
CA LEU A 67 -18.64 8.59 -7.16
C LEU A 67 -18.54 7.40 -6.19
N THR A 68 -19.67 6.88 -5.70
CA THR A 68 -19.66 5.73 -4.80
C THR A 68 -19.20 4.47 -5.53
N THR A 69 -19.64 4.27 -6.78
CA THR A 69 -19.20 3.16 -7.62
C THR A 69 -17.69 3.19 -7.87
N ILE A 70 -17.15 4.36 -8.21
CA ILE A 70 -15.69 4.52 -8.39
C ILE A 70 -14.93 4.19 -7.11
N ASP A 71 -15.40 4.68 -5.96
CA ASP A 71 -14.75 4.43 -4.66
C ASP A 71 -14.76 2.94 -4.30
N ASP A 72 -15.88 2.23 -4.54
CA ASP A 72 -16.02 0.81 -4.24
C ASP A 72 -15.09 -0.02 -5.13
N LEU A 73 -15.16 0.16 -6.46
CA LEU A 73 -14.32 -0.57 -7.42
C LEU A 73 -12.83 -0.30 -7.19
N TRP A 74 -12.47 0.94 -6.87
CA TRP A 74 -11.08 1.28 -6.55
C TRP A 74 -10.61 0.61 -5.25
N SER A 75 -11.48 0.50 -4.24
CA SER A 75 -11.17 -0.20 -2.99
C SER A 75 -10.94 -1.69 -3.23
N ASP A 76 -11.78 -2.33 -4.05
CA ASP A 76 -11.62 -3.73 -4.45
C ASP A 76 -10.31 -3.95 -5.23
N HIS A 77 -9.98 -3.03 -6.15
CA HIS A 77 -8.69 -3.06 -6.86
C HIS A 77 -7.51 -2.97 -5.88
N LEU A 78 -7.52 -2.03 -4.94
CA LEU A 78 -6.45 -1.91 -3.95
C LEU A 78 -6.31 -3.18 -3.08
N ALA A 79 -7.41 -3.86 -2.76
CA ALA A 79 -7.38 -5.14 -2.07
C ALA A 79 -6.72 -6.23 -2.93
N ALA A 80 -7.09 -6.33 -4.21
CA ALA A 80 -6.46 -7.25 -5.16
C ALA A 80 -4.96 -6.98 -5.34
N VAL A 81 -4.56 -5.71 -5.37
CA VAL A 81 -3.16 -5.28 -5.44
C VAL A 81 -2.37 -5.72 -4.20
N ALA A 82 -2.95 -5.54 -3.01
CA ALA A 82 -2.32 -5.95 -1.76
C ALA A 82 -2.09 -7.47 -1.71
N GLU A 83 -3.08 -8.25 -2.15
CA GLU A 83 -2.99 -9.71 -2.24
C GLU A 83 -1.93 -10.13 -3.27
N LEU A 84 -1.93 -9.54 -4.45
CA LEU A 84 -0.94 -9.84 -5.48
C LEU A 84 0.50 -9.53 -5.00
N ARG A 85 0.70 -8.40 -4.31
CA ARG A 85 1.99 -8.02 -3.76
C ARG A 85 2.49 -9.01 -2.70
N SER A 86 1.59 -9.60 -1.91
CA SER A 86 1.95 -10.60 -0.90
C SER A 86 2.38 -11.93 -1.53
N GLY A 87 1.70 -12.34 -2.61
CA GLY A 87 1.91 -13.63 -3.27
C GLY A 87 2.97 -13.66 -4.38
N VAL A 88 3.34 -12.50 -4.95
CA VAL A 88 4.19 -12.47 -6.15
C VAL A 88 5.59 -13.07 -5.94
N GLN A 89 6.10 -13.01 -4.71
CA GLN A 89 7.44 -13.51 -4.39
C GLN A 89 7.58 -15.02 -4.67
N TRP A 90 6.48 -15.79 -4.61
CA TRP A 90 6.48 -17.22 -4.91
C TRP A 90 6.78 -17.53 -6.39
N TYR A 91 6.54 -16.59 -7.32
CA TYR A 91 6.85 -16.81 -8.73
C TYR A 91 8.35 -16.94 -9.00
N SER A 92 9.20 -16.35 -8.14
CA SER A 92 10.66 -16.50 -8.22
C SER A 92 11.10 -17.97 -8.14
N TRP A 93 10.35 -18.81 -7.42
CA TRP A 93 10.63 -20.24 -7.28
C TRP A 93 10.30 -21.04 -8.54
N SER A 94 9.47 -20.48 -9.43
CA SER A 94 9.18 -21.03 -10.76
C SER A 94 10.16 -20.56 -11.85
N GLY A 95 11.19 -19.77 -11.49
CA GLY A 95 12.13 -19.19 -12.44
C GLY A 95 11.57 -18.00 -13.23
N ARG A 96 10.43 -17.45 -12.81
CA ARG A 96 9.81 -16.26 -13.41
C ARG A 96 10.22 -15.00 -12.64
N ASP A 97 10.28 -13.87 -13.36
CA ASP A 97 10.54 -12.57 -12.74
C ASP A 97 9.28 -12.09 -11.97
N PRO A 98 9.34 -11.96 -10.64
CA PRO A 98 8.21 -11.48 -9.84
C PRO A 98 7.74 -10.09 -10.27
N LEU A 99 8.67 -9.18 -10.61
CA LEU A 99 8.28 -7.82 -10.99
C LEU A 99 7.44 -7.85 -12.26
N HIS A 100 7.87 -8.61 -13.26
CA HIS A 100 7.12 -8.75 -14.51
C HIS A 100 5.73 -9.33 -14.26
N GLU A 101 5.63 -10.43 -13.51
CA GLU A 101 4.33 -11.06 -13.18
C GLU A 101 3.38 -10.11 -12.44
N TYR A 102 3.91 -9.33 -11.49
CA TYR A 102 3.12 -8.30 -10.80
C TYR A 102 2.59 -7.25 -11.79
N LEU A 103 3.49 -6.66 -12.59
CA LEU A 103 3.16 -5.57 -13.51
C LEU A 103 2.16 -6.02 -14.59
N THR A 104 2.27 -7.24 -15.10
CA THR A 104 1.33 -7.78 -16.08
C THR A 104 -0.06 -7.98 -15.48
N ARG A 105 -0.14 -8.55 -14.27
CA ARG A 105 -1.43 -8.87 -13.64
C ARG A 105 -2.17 -7.63 -13.15
N ILE A 106 -1.43 -6.65 -12.61
CA ILE A 106 -2.01 -5.40 -12.11
C ILE A 106 -2.54 -4.51 -13.23
N ASP A 107 -1.87 -4.52 -14.39
CA ASP A 107 -2.36 -3.86 -15.61
C ASP A 107 -3.63 -4.55 -16.12
N ALA A 108 -3.65 -5.88 -16.16
CA ALA A 108 -4.83 -6.64 -16.58
C ALA A 108 -6.04 -6.38 -15.66
N ALA A 109 -5.85 -6.46 -14.34
CA ALA A 109 -6.91 -6.19 -13.36
C ALA A 109 -7.42 -4.75 -13.43
N TYR A 110 -6.53 -3.78 -13.62
CA TYR A 110 -6.93 -2.39 -13.77
C TYR A 110 -7.71 -2.14 -15.06
N ARG A 111 -7.32 -2.74 -16.19
CA ARG A 111 -8.08 -2.64 -17.44
C ARG A 111 -9.46 -3.25 -17.33
N GLU A 112 -9.63 -4.31 -16.57
CA GLU A 112 -10.95 -4.89 -16.29
C GLU A 112 -11.82 -3.88 -15.54
N LEU A 113 -11.29 -3.25 -14.49
CA LEU A 113 -11.96 -2.15 -13.79
C LEU A 113 -12.30 -0.99 -14.72
N GLU A 114 -11.33 -0.50 -15.50
CA GLU A 114 -11.49 0.65 -16.39
C GLU A 114 -12.59 0.41 -17.43
N ASN A 115 -12.56 -0.76 -18.09
CA ASN A 115 -13.54 -1.11 -19.11
C ASN A 115 -14.94 -1.40 -18.54
N GLY A 116 -15.01 -1.92 -17.30
CA GLY A 116 -16.26 -2.22 -16.62
C GLY A 116 -16.92 -1.03 -15.95
N LEU A 117 -16.16 0.05 -15.69
CA LEU A 117 -16.59 1.17 -14.85
C LEU A 117 -17.90 1.81 -15.33
N ASP A 118 -17.96 2.21 -16.59
CA ASP A 118 -19.12 2.93 -17.13
C ASP A 118 -20.38 2.04 -17.16
N ALA A 119 -20.20 0.74 -17.44
CA ALA A 119 -21.30 -0.23 -17.42
C ALA A 119 -21.84 -0.46 -15.99
N GLU A 120 -20.95 -0.55 -15.00
CA GLU A 120 -21.33 -0.69 -13.59
C GLU A 120 -22.05 0.56 -13.07
N ILE A 121 -21.58 1.76 -13.43
CA ILE A 121 -22.25 3.02 -13.09
C ILE A 121 -23.67 3.03 -13.66
N ALA A 122 -23.83 2.67 -14.94
CA ALA A 122 -25.14 2.63 -15.59
C ALA A 122 -26.09 1.64 -14.89
N ALA A 123 -25.61 0.44 -14.57
CA ALA A 123 -26.40 -0.59 -13.89
C ALA A 123 -26.86 -0.14 -12.48
N ARG A 124 -25.94 0.42 -11.67
CA ARG A 124 -26.26 0.93 -10.34
C ARG A 124 -27.18 2.14 -10.37
N LEU A 125 -27.06 2.97 -11.41
CA LEU A 125 -27.94 4.13 -11.60
C LEU A 125 -29.37 3.68 -11.90
N GLU A 126 -29.56 2.70 -12.78
CA GLU A 126 -30.87 2.12 -13.08
C GLU A 126 -31.51 1.53 -11.82
N GLU A 127 -30.74 0.77 -11.03
CA GLU A 127 -31.20 0.23 -9.75
C GLU A 127 -31.59 1.33 -8.76
N ALA A 128 -30.77 2.37 -8.63
CA ALA A 128 -31.01 3.50 -7.73
C ALA A 128 -32.23 4.33 -8.16
N GLN A 129 -32.49 4.47 -9.46
CA GLN A 129 -33.70 5.12 -9.97
C GLN A 129 -34.96 4.29 -9.66
N ALA A 130 -34.86 2.95 -9.73
CA ALA A 130 -35.99 2.06 -9.47
C ALA A 130 -36.34 1.94 -7.98
N LYS A 131 -35.33 1.87 -7.10
CA LYS A 131 -35.50 1.61 -5.65
C LYS A 131 -35.36 2.84 -4.76
N GLY A 132 -34.86 3.95 -5.30
CA GLY A 132 -34.38 5.09 -4.53
C GLY A 132 -32.98 4.86 -3.95
N VAL A 133 -32.28 5.94 -3.61
CA VAL A 133 -30.96 5.87 -2.95
C VAL A 133 -31.18 5.71 -1.45
N ALA A 134 -30.79 4.57 -0.90
CA ALA A 134 -30.48 4.51 0.53
C ALA A 134 -29.22 5.37 0.75
N PRO A 135 -29.20 6.30 1.73
CA PRO A 135 -27.99 7.00 2.11
C PRO A 135 -26.87 5.99 2.29
N THR A 136 -25.71 6.23 1.67
CA THR A 136 -24.57 5.34 1.87
C THR A 136 -24.16 5.43 3.33
N GLU A 137 -24.51 4.41 4.11
CA GLU A 137 -24.05 4.25 5.49
C GLU A 137 -22.56 3.88 5.47
N ARG A 138 -21.70 4.84 5.10
CA ARG A 138 -20.26 4.67 5.27
C ARG A 138 -19.97 4.78 6.77
N GLY A 139 -19.53 3.68 7.36
CA GLY A 139 -19.06 3.64 8.74
C GLY A 139 -17.87 4.57 8.97
N ALA A 140 -17.36 4.61 10.20
CA ALA A 140 -16.21 5.45 10.53
C ALA A 140 -14.97 5.09 9.68
N THR A 141 -14.56 6.01 8.81
CA THR A 141 -13.34 5.88 8.00
C THR A 141 -12.18 6.48 8.77
N TRP A 142 -11.16 5.65 9.06
CA TRP A 142 -9.98 6.06 9.81
C TRP A 142 -8.77 6.13 8.88
N THR A 143 -8.09 7.28 8.88
CA THR A 143 -6.82 7.44 8.16
C THR A 143 -5.67 7.17 9.11
N TYR A 144 -4.81 6.21 8.78
CA TYR A 144 -3.60 5.88 9.55
C TYR A 144 -2.36 5.91 8.66
N LEU A 145 -1.23 6.29 9.24
CA LEU A 145 0.07 6.16 8.60
C LEU A 145 0.64 4.76 8.89
N THR A 146 0.73 3.91 7.88
CA THR A 146 1.43 2.62 8.01
C THR A 146 2.90 2.88 8.31
N THR A 147 3.33 2.56 9.52
CA THR A 147 4.70 2.75 9.99
C THR A 147 5.38 1.39 10.16
N ASP A 148 6.51 1.18 9.49
CA ASP A 148 7.33 -0.05 9.60
C ASP A 148 8.05 -0.20 10.96
N ARG A 149 7.72 0.63 11.96
CA ARG A 149 8.41 0.70 13.27
C ARG A 149 7.45 0.42 14.44
N PRO A 150 6.96 -0.82 14.62
CA PRO A 150 6.01 -1.14 15.69
C PRO A 150 6.59 -0.99 17.12
N PHE A 151 7.92 -0.88 17.29
CA PHE A 151 8.58 -0.85 18.61
C PHE A 151 9.58 0.29 18.85
N GLY A 152 9.63 1.31 17.97
CA GLY A 152 10.62 2.42 18.04
C GLY A 152 12.06 1.99 17.73
N GLU A 153 12.99 2.94 17.77
CA GLU A 153 14.43 2.69 17.56
C GLU A 153 14.98 1.67 18.59
N TRP A 154 15.85 0.76 18.16
CA TRP A 154 16.49 -0.21 19.05
C TRP A 154 17.30 0.46 20.17
N SER A 155 17.91 1.63 19.88
CA SER A 155 18.60 2.47 20.85
C SER A 155 17.68 2.95 21.97
N GLU A 156 16.47 3.40 21.65
CA GLU A 156 15.47 3.78 22.65
C GLU A 156 15.00 2.60 23.50
N ARG A 157 14.91 1.40 22.92
CA ARG A 157 14.55 0.18 23.66
C ARG A 157 15.63 -0.20 24.66
N ILE A 158 16.89 -0.07 24.28
CA ILE A 158 18.03 -0.29 25.18
C ILE A 158 18.06 0.77 26.28
N LEU A 159 17.89 2.05 25.93
CA LEU A 159 17.82 3.14 26.89
C LEU A 159 16.68 2.91 27.89
N ARG A 160 15.48 2.55 27.42
CA ARG A 160 14.35 2.17 28.29
C ARG A 160 14.69 0.96 29.17
N GLY A 161 15.40 -0.04 28.65
CA GLY A 161 15.87 -1.20 29.41
C GLY A 161 16.88 -0.86 30.50
N LEU A 162 17.83 0.04 30.21
CA LEU A 162 18.83 0.55 31.13
C LEU A 162 18.20 1.41 32.23
N VAL A 163 17.35 2.37 31.87
CA VAL A 163 16.60 3.22 32.81
C VAL A 163 15.74 2.37 33.76
N ARG A 164 15.06 1.33 33.25
CA ARG A 164 14.23 0.42 34.05
C ARG A 164 15.04 -0.51 34.97
N LYS A 165 16.33 -0.71 34.69
CA LYS A 165 17.26 -1.49 35.52
C LYS A 165 17.89 -0.62 36.60
N VAL A 166 18.22 0.63 36.30
CA VAL A 166 18.69 1.64 37.27
C VAL A 166 17.61 1.92 38.31
N ARG A 167 16.38 2.22 37.87
CA ARG A 167 15.23 2.51 38.77
C ARG A 167 14.82 1.34 39.67
N ARG A 168 15.22 0.10 39.35
CA ARG A 168 14.94 -1.09 40.18
C ARG A 168 16.00 -1.31 41.27
N LYS A 169 17.19 -0.73 41.10
CA LYS A 169 18.31 -0.84 42.05
C LYS A 169 18.16 0.14 43.22
N ASP A 170 17.47 1.25 43.01
CA ASP A 170 17.20 2.28 44.03
C ASP A 170 16.01 1.94 44.96
N LEU A 171 15.34 0.78 44.77
CA LEU A 171 14.20 0.35 45.59
C LEU A 171 14.56 -0.74 46.63
N TRP A 172 15.83 -1.14 46.69
CA TRP A 172 16.37 -2.10 47.66
C TRP A 172 17.77 -1.67 48.14
N GLY A 173 17.87 -0.43 48.59
CA GLY A 173 19.01 0.14 49.32
C GLY A 173 18.50 0.96 50.49
#